data_AF-A0A8S3FPI6-F1
#
_entry.id   AF-A0A8S3FPI6-F1
#
_cell.length_a   1.000
_cell.length_b   1.000
_cell.length_c   1.000
_cell.angle_alpha   90.00
_cell.angle_beta   90.00
_cell.angle_gamma   90.00
#
_symmetry.space_group_name_H-M   'P 1'
#
loop_
_entity.id
_entity.type
_entity.pdbx_description
1 polymer ?
#
loop_
_entity_poly.entity_id
_entity_poly.type
_entity_poly.pdbx_seq_one_letter_code
_entity_poly.pdbx_strand_id
1 'polypeptide(L)'
;QVSSSLPRSKRFSTQSNLRQSQARNSRYGAWYLPKNLWQHSLKTDELQDPKVLQAEREDPLRKREEQMNSRLAPLHGIDAFKEYLVEKNVRRLPKLITDVEQYRLDNPREVANASSELQTKKT
;
A
#
# COMPACT_ATOMS: atom_id res chain seq x y z
N GLN A 1 -33.75 70.54 -7.43
CA GLN A 1 -33.53 69.63 -6.29
C GLN A 1 -33.34 68.24 -6.91
N VAL A 2 -32.12 67.85 -7.32
CA VAL A 2 -31.02 67.29 -6.48
C VAL A 2 -31.52 65.97 -5.85
N SER A 3 -30.92 64.78 -5.98
CA SER A 3 -29.57 64.37 -6.37
C SER A 3 -29.57 62.88 -6.75
N SER A 4 -28.70 62.54 -7.68
CA SER A 4 -28.14 61.22 -7.94
C SER A 4 -27.65 60.48 -6.69
N SER A 5 -27.95 59.18 -6.58
CA SER A 5 -27.23 58.24 -5.71
C SER A 5 -27.30 56.81 -6.27
N LEU A 6 -26.30 56.42 -7.07
CA LEU A 6 -25.73 55.06 -7.02
C LEU A 6 -24.73 55.04 -5.84
N PRO A 7 -24.27 53.89 -5.27
CA PRO A 7 -24.39 52.50 -5.74
C PRO A 7 -24.66 51.48 -4.60
N ARG A 8 -24.76 50.18 -4.91
CA ARG A 8 -23.90 49.18 -4.22
C ARG A 8 -23.82 47.87 -4.99
N SER A 9 -22.64 47.65 -5.56
CA SER A 9 -22.16 46.37 -6.09
C SER A 9 -22.55 45.21 -5.16
N LYS A 10 -23.20 44.17 -5.74
CA LYS A 10 -23.28 42.85 -5.11
C LYS A 10 -21.84 42.35 -4.99
N ARG A 11 -21.24 42.62 -3.83
CA ARG A 11 -19.98 42.00 -3.44
C ARG A 11 -20.20 40.50 -3.53
N PHE A 12 -19.38 39.83 -4.34
CA PHE A 12 -19.12 38.42 -4.18
C PHE A 12 -18.66 38.23 -2.73
N SER A 13 -19.57 37.88 -1.81
CA SER A 13 -19.20 37.56 -0.44
C SER A 13 -18.53 36.19 -0.48
N THR A 14 -17.23 36.25 -0.72
CA THR A 14 -16.22 35.44 -0.05
C THR A 14 -16.61 33.97 0.13
N GLN A 15 -16.14 33.14 -0.81
CA GLN A 15 -15.94 31.69 -0.62
C GLN A 15 -14.95 31.34 0.52
N SER A 16 -14.82 32.18 1.55
CA SER A 16 -13.86 31.98 2.65
C SER A 16 -14.47 31.27 3.86
N ASN A 17 -15.80 31.11 3.92
CA ASN A 17 -16.46 30.50 5.10
C ASN A 17 -16.57 28.98 5.04
N LEU A 18 -16.35 28.34 3.89
CA LEU A 18 -16.36 26.87 3.78
C LEU A 18 -15.06 26.22 4.28
N ARG A 19 -13.95 26.97 4.32
CA ARG A 19 -12.67 26.47 4.87
C ARG A 19 -12.54 26.69 6.38
N GLN A 20 -13.28 27.63 6.96
CA GLN A 20 -13.25 27.93 8.39
C GLN A 20 -14.16 27.02 9.24
N SER A 21 -15.18 26.40 8.65
CA SER A 21 -16.05 25.46 9.37
C SER A 21 -15.39 24.08 9.60
N GLN A 22 -14.45 23.68 8.74
CA GLN A 22 -13.70 22.42 8.90
C GLN A 22 -12.56 22.51 9.90
N ALA A 23 -12.10 23.72 10.25
CA ALA A 23 -10.97 23.94 11.15
C ALA A 23 -11.30 23.75 12.65
N ARG A 24 -12.58 23.69 13.03
CA ARG A 24 -12.98 23.69 14.46
C ARG A 24 -13.08 22.30 15.09
N ASN A 25 -12.78 21.27 14.33
CA ASN A 25 -13.08 19.90 14.72
C ASN A 25 -11.87 18.96 14.53
N SER A 26 -10.70 19.39 14.98
CA SER A 26 -9.49 18.54 15.06
C SER A 26 -9.35 17.98 16.49
N ARG A 27 -8.94 16.71 16.62
CA ARG A 27 -8.54 16.11 17.91
C ARG A 27 -7.01 15.96 17.90
N TYR A 28 -6.34 16.44 18.94
CA TYR A 28 -4.89 16.27 19.10
C TYR A 28 -4.62 14.92 19.77
N GLY A 29 -4.56 13.85 18.98
CA GLY A 29 -4.45 12.46 19.47
C GLY A 29 -3.04 12.00 19.90
N ALA A 30 -2.10 12.93 20.07
CA ALA A 30 -0.67 12.60 20.14
C ALA A 30 0.09 13.45 21.17
N TRP A 31 -0.49 13.67 22.36
CA TRP A 31 0.15 14.43 23.45
C TRP A 31 1.49 13.82 23.94
N TYR A 32 1.73 12.54 23.62
CA TYR A 32 2.97 11.81 23.90
C TYR A 32 3.99 11.84 22.75
N LEU A 33 3.68 12.48 21.61
CA LEU A 33 4.60 12.64 20.48
C LEU A 33 5.11 14.09 20.37
N PRO A 34 6.35 14.30 19.90
CA PRO A 34 6.85 15.64 19.63
C PRO A 34 6.04 16.33 18.51
N LYS A 35 5.91 17.66 18.60
CA LYS A 35 5.04 18.51 17.76
C LYS A 35 5.21 18.30 16.25
N ASN A 36 6.41 17.97 15.81
CA ASN A 36 6.76 17.73 14.40
C ASN A 36 6.15 16.44 13.83
N LEU A 37 5.67 15.52 14.67
CA LEU A 37 5.06 14.25 14.26
C LEU A 37 3.53 14.26 14.37
N TRP A 38 2.93 15.43 14.67
CA TRP A 38 1.48 15.55 14.81
C TRP A 38 0.81 15.46 13.44
N GLN A 39 0.02 14.40 13.23
CA GLN A 39 -0.84 14.27 12.07
C GLN A 39 -2.21 14.90 12.34
N HIS A 40 -2.72 15.66 11.37
CA HIS A 40 -4.06 16.27 11.48
C HIS A 40 -5.13 15.20 11.24
N SER A 41 -5.76 14.72 12.31
CA SER A 41 -6.88 13.78 12.25
C SER A 41 -8.22 14.52 12.23
N LEU A 42 -9.09 14.17 11.27
CA LEU A 42 -10.45 14.67 11.19
C LEU A 42 -11.31 14.02 12.28
N LYS A 43 -12.21 14.76 12.93
CA LYS A 43 -13.14 14.20 13.94
C LYS A 43 -14.06 13.08 13.41
N THR A 44 -14.21 12.95 12.11
CA THR A 44 -15.03 11.91 11.46
C THR A 44 -14.32 10.56 11.36
N ASP A 45 -12.98 10.55 11.42
CA ASP A 45 -12.23 9.29 11.39
C ASP A 45 -12.36 8.58 12.74
N GLU A 46 -12.85 7.35 12.71
CA GLU A 46 -12.95 6.51 13.90
C GLU A 46 -11.56 6.13 14.41
N LEU A 47 -11.38 6.14 15.73
CA LEU A 47 -10.12 5.70 16.34
C LEU A 47 -9.99 4.20 16.16
N GLN A 48 -9.19 3.79 15.16
CA GLN A 48 -8.91 2.39 14.89
C GLN A 48 -7.71 1.91 15.71
N ASP A 49 -7.83 0.68 16.23
CA ASP A 49 -6.72 0.04 16.91
C ASP A 49 -5.54 -0.19 15.95
N PRO A 50 -4.30 0.12 16.37
CA PRO A 50 -3.13 -0.04 15.50
C PRO A 50 -2.91 -1.49 15.06
N LYS A 51 -3.38 -2.45 15.85
CA LYS A 51 -3.34 -3.88 15.49
C LYS A 51 -4.30 -4.23 14.36
N VAL A 52 -5.47 -3.60 14.34
CA VAL A 52 -6.48 -3.80 13.27
C VAL A 52 -5.97 -3.21 11.96
N LEU A 53 -5.34 -2.03 12.03
CA LEU A 53 -4.68 -1.40 10.88
C LEU A 53 -3.53 -2.24 10.32
N GLN A 54 -2.79 -2.95 11.18
CA GLN A 54 -1.73 -3.86 10.72
C GLN A 54 -2.32 -5.07 10.03
N ALA A 55 -3.31 -5.73 10.63
CA ALA A 55 -3.99 -6.89 10.02
C ALA A 55 -4.59 -6.54 8.64
N GLU A 56 -5.29 -5.41 8.53
CA GLU A 56 -5.89 -4.95 7.27
C GLU A 56 -4.84 -4.68 6.19
N ARG A 57 -3.62 -4.28 6.56
CA ARG A 57 -2.52 -4.12 5.60
C ARG A 57 -1.83 -5.43 5.27
N GLU A 58 -1.71 -6.34 6.23
CA GLU A 58 -1.04 -7.62 6.03
C GLU A 58 -1.80 -8.53 5.06
N ASP A 59 -3.13 -8.56 5.13
CA ASP A 59 -3.95 -9.41 4.25
C ASP A 59 -3.74 -9.15 2.74
N PRO A 60 -3.82 -7.91 2.22
CA PRO A 60 -3.55 -7.64 0.81
C PRO A 60 -2.08 -7.83 0.44
N LEU A 61 -1.15 -7.65 1.39
CA LEU A 61 0.27 -7.92 1.16
C LEU A 61 0.52 -9.42 0.97
N ARG A 62 -0.02 -10.26 1.85
CA ARG A 62 0.08 -11.73 1.75
C ARG A 62 -0.48 -12.24 0.43
N LYS A 63 -1.65 -11.73 0.01
CA LYS A 63 -2.24 -12.07 -1.30
C LYS A 63 -1.33 -11.69 -2.47
N ARG A 64 -0.68 -10.53 -2.41
CA ARG A 64 0.28 -10.10 -3.44
C ARG A 64 1.54 -10.97 -3.43
N GLU A 65 2.04 -11.32 -2.24
CA GLU A 65 3.20 -12.21 -2.07
C GLU A 65 2.92 -13.58 -2.70
N GLU A 66 1.78 -14.19 -2.38
CA GLU A 66 1.36 -15.48 -2.94
C GLU A 66 1.20 -15.41 -4.47
N GLN A 67 0.59 -14.33 -4.99
CA GLN A 67 0.48 -14.13 -6.43
C GLN A 67 1.85 -14.01 -7.11
N MET A 68 2.81 -13.34 -6.48
CA MET A 68 4.17 -13.25 -7.02
C MET A 68 4.87 -14.62 -6.97
N ASN A 69 4.74 -15.35 -5.86
CA ASN A 69 5.33 -16.69 -5.72
C ASN A 69 4.78 -17.66 -6.78
N SER A 70 3.48 -17.61 -7.07
CA SER A 70 2.86 -18.37 -8.15
C SER A 70 3.49 -18.11 -9.52
N ARG A 71 3.81 -16.84 -9.83
CA ARG A 71 4.47 -16.46 -11.09
C ARG A 71 5.94 -16.87 -11.13
N LEU A 72 6.61 -16.85 -10.00
CA LEU A 72 8.05 -17.14 -9.90
C LEU A 72 8.34 -18.64 -9.84
N ALA A 73 7.45 -19.43 -9.24
CA ALA A 73 7.62 -20.86 -9.05
C ALA A 73 7.96 -21.66 -10.33
N PRO A 74 7.32 -21.45 -11.50
CA PRO A 74 7.64 -22.17 -12.72
C PRO A 74 8.89 -21.63 -13.45
N LEU A 75 9.47 -20.51 -12.99
CA LEU A 75 10.62 -19.88 -13.66
C LEU A 75 11.94 -20.49 -13.20
N HIS A 76 12.76 -20.91 -14.15
CA HIS A 76 14.13 -21.37 -13.90
C HIS A 76 15.06 -20.28 -13.34
N GLY A 77 14.68 -19.01 -13.46
CA GLY A 77 15.48 -17.88 -12.93
C GLY A 77 15.66 -17.94 -11.41
N ILE A 78 14.69 -18.47 -10.66
CA ILE A 78 14.82 -18.66 -9.21
C ILE A 78 15.85 -19.74 -8.88
N ASP A 79 15.91 -20.80 -9.70
CA ASP A 79 16.87 -21.89 -9.51
C ASP A 79 18.30 -21.41 -9.83
N ALA A 80 18.48 -20.71 -10.94
CA ALA A 80 19.76 -20.09 -11.29
C ALA A 80 20.21 -19.06 -10.24
N PHE A 81 19.29 -18.28 -9.69
CA PHE A 81 19.59 -17.35 -8.60
C PHE A 81 19.99 -18.08 -7.31
N LYS A 82 19.35 -19.21 -6.99
CA LYS A 82 19.74 -20.06 -5.86
C LYS A 82 21.16 -20.61 -6.04
N GLU A 83 21.47 -21.13 -7.21
CA GLU A 83 22.80 -21.65 -7.56
C GLU A 83 23.88 -20.56 -7.45
N TYR A 84 23.59 -19.36 -7.96
CA TYR A 84 24.48 -18.21 -7.83
C TYR A 84 24.78 -17.86 -6.37
N LEU A 85 23.77 -17.88 -5.49
CA LEU A 85 23.97 -17.59 -4.07
C LEU A 85 24.84 -18.64 -3.37
N VAL A 86 24.70 -19.91 -3.77
CA VAL A 86 25.56 -21.01 -3.31
C VAL A 86 27.00 -20.79 -3.78
N GLU A 87 27.20 -20.45 -5.06
CA GLU A 87 28.53 -20.15 -5.61
C GLU A 87 29.21 -18.97 -4.89
N LYS A 88 28.43 -17.95 -4.50
CA LYS A 88 28.93 -16.81 -3.73
C LYS A 88 29.07 -17.07 -2.22
N ASN A 89 28.83 -18.30 -1.76
CA ASN A 89 28.89 -18.69 -0.35
C ASN A 89 28.05 -17.77 0.56
N VAL A 90 26.89 -17.32 0.06
CA VAL A 90 25.98 -16.48 0.84
C VAL A 90 25.34 -17.32 1.94
N ARG A 91 25.68 -17.02 3.19
CA ARG A 91 25.24 -17.80 4.37
C ARG A 91 23.73 -17.79 4.60
N ARG A 92 23.04 -16.72 4.19
CA ARG A 92 21.61 -16.55 4.42
C ARG A 92 20.89 -16.39 3.10
N LEU A 93 20.03 -17.35 2.77
CA LEU A 93 19.18 -17.24 1.59
C LEU A 93 18.14 -16.12 1.81
N PRO A 94 17.83 -15.33 0.75
CA PRO A 94 16.70 -14.43 0.76
C PRO A 94 15.40 -15.18 1.05
N LYS A 95 14.49 -14.55 1.80
CA LYS A 95 13.15 -15.08 2.06
C LYS A 95 12.40 -15.47 0.79
N LEU A 96 12.60 -14.69 -0.28
CA LEU A 96 12.06 -14.98 -1.61
C LEU A 96 12.31 -16.44 -2.06
N ILE A 97 13.52 -16.98 -1.87
CA ILE A 97 13.81 -18.35 -2.31
C ILE A 97 13.06 -19.35 -1.43
N THR A 98 13.07 -19.15 -0.11
CA THR A 98 12.36 -20.05 0.80
C THR A 98 10.87 -20.06 0.53
N ASP A 99 10.29 -18.89 0.27
CA ASP A 99 8.85 -18.72 0.08
C ASP A 99 8.40 -19.31 -1.27
N VAL A 100 9.20 -19.18 -2.33
CA VAL A 100 8.93 -19.81 -3.63
C VAL A 100 9.05 -21.33 -3.55
N GLU A 101 10.06 -21.86 -2.85
CA GLU A 101 10.22 -23.32 -2.67
C GLU A 101 9.06 -23.90 -1.84
N GLN A 102 8.61 -23.19 -0.79
CA GLN A 102 7.42 -23.57 -0.03
C GLN A 102 6.17 -23.59 -0.92
N TYR A 103 5.95 -22.54 -1.70
CA TYR A 103 4.81 -22.50 -2.63
C TYR A 103 4.83 -23.67 -3.64
N ARG A 104 6.01 -24.06 -4.14
CA ARG A 104 6.17 -25.23 -5.03
C ARG A 104 5.77 -26.54 -4.34
N LEU A 105 6.11 -26.70 -3.05
CA LEU A 105 5.74 -27.87 -2.26
C LEU A 105 4.23 -27.92 -1.98
N ASP A 106 3.62 -26.77 -1.72
CA ASP A 106 2.19 -26.66 -1.44
C ASP A 106 1.34 -26.86 -2.71
N ASN A 107 1.84 -26.42 -3.88
CA ASN A 107 1.10 -26.38 -5.14
C ASN A 107 1.81 -27.08 -6.31
N PRO A 108 2.20 -28.38 -6.19
CA PRO A 108 3.06 -29.03 -7.17
C PRO A 108 2.40 -29.20 -8.55
N ARG A 109 1.07 -29.38 -8.59
CA ARG A 109 0.30 -29.54 -9.83
C ARG A 109 0.21 -28.24 -10.62
N GLU A 110 0.01 -27.13 -9.92
CA GLU A 110 -0.12 -25.80 -10.55
C GLU A 110 1.20 -25.40 -11.22
N VAL A 111 2.33 -25.63 -10.53
CA VAL A 111 3.66 -25.33 -11.06
C VAL A 111 3.98 -26.19 -12.29
N ALA A 112 3.64 -27.49 -12.27
CA ALA A 112 3.84 -28.37 -13.42
C ALA A 112 3.02 -27.93 -14.64
N ASN A 113 1.75 -27.55 -14.42
CA ASN A 113 0.90 -27.03 -15.49
C ASN A 113 1.44 -25.72 -16.06
N ALA A 114 1.79 -24.76 -15.21
CA ALA A 114 2.36 -23.49 -15.64
C ALA A 114 3.71 -23.67 -16.38
N SER A 115 4.54 -24.62 -15.95
CA SER A 115 5.83 -24.91 -16.60
C SER A 115 5.65 -25.49 -18.00
N SER A 116 4.66 -26.37 -18.19
CA SER A 116 4.36 -26.92 -19.52
C SER A 116 3.76 -25.87 -20.46
N GLU A 117 2.91 -24.97 -19.95
CA GLU A 117 2.34 -23.87 -20.73
C GLU A 117 3.42 -22.87 -21.20
N LEU A 118 4.45 -22.61 -20.39
CA LEU A 118 5.58 -21.75 -20.77
C LEU A 118 6.38 -22.34 -21.95
N GLN A 119 6.45 -23.67 -22.07
CA GLN A 119 7.15 -24.33 -23.16
C GLN A 119 6.35 -24.30 -24.47
N THR A 120 5.02 -24.45 -24.41
CA THR A 120 4.18 -24.47 -25.62
C THR A 120 4.06 -23.11 -26.31
N LYS A 121 4.17 -22.01 -25.55
CA LYS A 121 4.10 -20.63 -26.08
C LYS A 121 5.39 -20.12 -26.74
N LYS A 122 6.49 -20.88 -26.67
CA LYS A 122 7.80 -20.50 -27.22
C LYS A 122 8.01 -21.00 -28.67
N THR A 123 6.98 -21.56 -29.29
CA THR A 123 6.99 -22.07 -30.68
C THR A 123 6.12 -21.18 -31.55
#